data_AF-A0A9W8L7Y3-F1
#
_entry.id   AF-A0A9W8L7Y3-F1
#
_cell.length_a   1.000
_cell.length_b   1.000
_cell.length_c   1.000
_cell.angle_alpha   90.00
_cell.angle_beta   90.00
_cell.angle_gamma   90.00
#
_symmetry.space_group_name_H-M   'P 1'
#
loop_
_entity.id
_entity.type
_entity.pdbx_description
1 polymer ?
#
loop_
_entity_poly.entity_id
_entity_poly.type
_entity_poly.pdbx_seq_one_letter_code
_entity_poly.pdbx_strand_id
1 'polypeptide(L)'
;MFSVLQEQSDDEEVARLAKAVMQFFSQILYTSQMSEGVTSKVLALLEESSNSWHVITKTLPLLCTLTFSNRFTLSREVRMKIVDTTALFLEHDQIEVRHSASKSLASLVKCASSKVIADINSKFSAKISTRLPRVRYGKPPKNPAAYNRLVLTRHAGVLGLSCLVLAFPYNIPDWLPEVLVLLAGCIDDPNPIQSTVQRTFAEFRRTHMDTWHEDRKRFTSSQLELLTDMLV
;
A
#
# COMPACT_ATOMS: atom_id res chain seq x y z
N MET A 1 3.78 -24.73 -1.61
CA MET A 1 4.89 -25.51 -1.02
C MET A 1 5.95 -24.60 -0.38
N PHE A 2 6.69 -23.78 -1.14
CA PHE A 2 7.76 -22.93 -0.58
C PHE A 2 7.28 -21.83 0.39
N SER A 3 6.11 -21.23 0.16
CA SER A 3 5.57 -20.21 1.08
C SER A 3 5.21 -20.77 2.46
N VAL A 4 4.83 -22.06 2.52
CA VAL A 4 4.57 -22.79 3.77
C VAL A 4 5.87 -23.19 4.46
N LEU A 5 6.91 -23.56 3.68
CA LEU A 5 8.25 -23.86 4.22
C LEU A 5 8.90 -22.62 4.86
N GLN A 6 8.52 -21.40 4.46
CA GLN A 6 8.96 -20.18 5.13
C GLN A 6 8.30 -19.96 6.50
N GLU A 7 7.26 -20.71 6.86
CA GLU A 7 6.59 -20.65 8.17
C GLU A 7 7.13 -21.69 9.16
N GLN A 8 7.85 -22.71 8.71
CA GLN A 8 8.44 -23.69 9.60
C GLN A 8 9.61 -23.06 10.38
N SER A 9 9.36 -22.85 11.67
CA SER A 9 10.28 -22.24 12.64
C SER A 9 11.48 -23.12 13.00
N ASP A 10 11.42 -24.42 12.71
CA ASP A 10 12.37 -25.39 13.26
C ASP A 10 13.70 -25.44 12.49
N ASP A 11 13.75 -24.88 11.28
CA ASP A 11 14.97 -24.82 10.46
C ASP A 11 15.10 -23.47 9.73
N GLU A 12 15.88 -22.57 10.33
CA GLU A 12 16.17 -21.24 9.77
C GLU A 12 16.87 -21.32 8.40
N GLU A 13 17.65 -22.37 8.15
CA GLU A 13 18.35 -22.55 6.89
C GLU A 13 17.36 -22.88 5.76
N VAL A 14 16.40 -23.78 6.02
CA VAL A 14 15.32 -24.11 5.07
C VAL A 14 14.47 -22.88 4.76
N ALA A 15 14.09 -22.10 5.76
CA ALA A 15 13.32 -20.87 5.55
C ALA A 15 14.09 -19.84 4.70
N ARG A 16 15.40 -19.69 4.96
CA ARG A 16 16.30 -18.81 4.20
C ARG A 16 16.45 -19.26 2.75
N LEU A 17 16.67 -20.55 2.52
CA LEU A 17 16.79 -21.13 1.17
C LEU A 17 15.47 -21.02 0.41
N ALA A 18 14.34 -21.32 1.03
CA ALA A 18 13.02 -21.16 0.43
C ALA A 18 12.78 -19.70 -0.02
N LYS A 19 13.18 -18.73 0.79
CA LYS A 19 13.14 -17.31 0.42
C LYS A 19 14.02 -16.98 -0.78
N ALA A 20 15.26 -17.46 -0.80
CA ALA A 20 16.16 -17.22 -1.93
C ALA A 20 15.60 -17.82 -3.23
N VAL A 21 15.10 -19.04 -3.19
CA VAL A 21 14.49 -19.72 -4.34
C VAL A 21 13.28 -18.96 -4.87
N MET A 22 12.36 -18.54 -3.99
CA MET A 22 11.19 -17.74 -4.39
C MET A 22 11.59 -16.40 -5.01
N GLN A 23 12.64 -15.75 -4.48
CA GLN A 23 13.17 -14.52 -5.04
C GLN A 23 13.72 -14.75 -6.46
N PHE A 24 14.49 -15.82 -6.68
CA PHE A 24 14.98 -16.16 -8.03
C PHE A 24 13.84 -16.40 -9.00
N PHE A 25 12.83 -17.19 -8.63
CA PHE A 25 11.67 -17.42 -9.49
C PHE A 25 10.93 -16.12 -9.85
N SER A 26 10.79 -15.19 -8.89
CA SER A 26 10.15 -13.90 -9.18
C SER A 26 10.93 -13.03 -10.17
N GLN A 27 12.23 -13.28 -10.36
CA GLN A 27 13.08 -12.48 -11.22
C GLN A 27 13.24 -13.04 -12.64
N ILE A 28 12.81 -14.29 -12.88
CA ILE A 28 12.92 -14.92 -14.20
C ILE A 28 12.10 -14.15 -15.23
N LEU A 29 12.69 -13.95 -16.42
CA LEU A 29 11.99 -13.48 -17.60
C LEU A 29 11.29 -14.67 -18.26
N TYR A 30 9.98 -14.70 -18.14
CA TYR A 30 9.13 -15.73 -18.70
C TYR A 30 8.64 -15.33 -20.09
N THR A 31 8.31 -16.33 -20.90
CA THR A 31 7.51 -16.13 -22.12
C THR A 31 6.12 -15.59 -21.75
N SER A 32 5.41 -14.97 -22.70
CA SER A 32 4.06 -14.43 -22.46
C SER A 32 3.08 -15.46 -21.90
N GLN A 33 3.08 -16.68 -22.43
CA GLN A 33 2.21 -17.75 -21.94
C GLN A 33 2.56 -18.19 -20.51
N MET A 34 3.86 -18.23 -20.17
CA MET A 34 4.31 -18.66 -18.84
C MET A 34 4.13 -17.56 -17.79
N SER A 35 4.36 -16.29 -18.14
CA SER A 35 4.27 -15.18 -17.18
C SER A 35 2.85 -15.05 -16.63
N GLU A 36 1.83 -15.19 -17.47
CA GLU A 36 0.42 -15.18 -17.02
C GLU A 36 0.08 -16.38 -16.16
N GLY A 37 0.55 -17.58 -16.53
CA GLY A 37 0.32 -18.80 -15.74
C GLY A 37 0.97 -18.74 -14.36
N VAL A 38 2.22 -18.28 -14.28
CA VAL A 38 2.94 -18.10 -13.00
C VAL A 38 2.25 -17.02 -12.15
N THR A 39 1.90 -15.88 -12.75
CA THR A 39 1.22 -14.78 -12.04
C THR A 39 -0.12 -15.24 -11.50
N SER A 40 -0.91 -15.98 -12.30
CA SER A 40 -2.20 -16.50 -11.88
C SER A 40 -2.07 -17.46 -10.69
N LYS A 41 -1.04 -18.31 -10.66
CA LYS A 41 -0.76 -19.18 -9.51
C LYS A 41 -0.36 -18.40 -8.26
N VAL A 42 0.41 -17.32 -8.39
CA VAL A 42 0.78 -16.46 -7.26
C VAL A 42 -0.43 -15.70 -6.73
N LEU A 43 -1.31 -15.23 -7.61
CA LEU A 43 -2.58 -14.60 -7.21
C LEU A 43 -3.51 -15.59 -6.50
N ALA A 44 -3.67 -16.81 -7.05
CA ALA A 44 -4.45 -17.86 -6.40
C ALA A 44 -3.90 -18.21 -5.02
N LEU A 45 -2.57 -18.29 -4.87
CA LEU A 45 -1.94 -18.51 -3.56
C LEU A 45 -2.30 -17.41 -2.55
N LEU A 46 -2.32 -16.14 -2.98
CA LEU A 46 -2.73 -15.02 -2.12
C LEU A 46 -4.20 -15.12 -1.71
N GLU A 47 -5.08 -15.48 -2.65
CA GLU A 47 -6.53 -15.65 -2.42
C GLU A 47 -6.79 -16.83 -1.46
N GLU A 48 -6.11 -17.96 -1.65
CA GLU A 48 -6.25 -19.18 -0.83
C GLU A 48 -5.61 -19.03 0.57
N SER A 49 -4.54 -18.23 0.68
CA SER A 49 -3.81 -18.03 1.93
C SER A 49 -4.33 -16.84 2.74
N SER A 50 -5.60 -16.46 2.56
CA SER A 50 -6.19 -15.26 3.19
C SER A 50 -6.06 -15.24 4.72
N ASN A 51 -5.91 -16.41 5.37
CA ASN A 51 -5.75 -16.54 6.81
C ASN A 51 -4.30 -16.65 7.29
N SER A 52 -3.32 -16.78 6.39
CA SER A 52 -1.89 -16.76 6.73
C SER A 52 -1.27 -15.41 6.38
N TRP A 53 -1.15 -14.56 7.39
CA TRP A 53 -0.52 -13.25 7.23
C TRP A 53 0.97 -13.34 6.87
N HIS A 54 1.67 -14.39 7.31
CA HIS A 54 3.08 -14.62 6.95
C HIS A 54 3.24 -14.93 5.46
N VAL A 55 2.38 -15.80 4.90
CA VAL A 55 2.38 -16.09 3.47
C VAL A 55 2.06 -14.83 2.67
N ILE A 56 1.03 -14.08 3.06
CA ILE A 56 0.64 -12.85 2.34
C ILE A 56 1.77 -11.83 2.35
N THR A 57 2.34 -11.53 3.53
CA THR A 57 3.38 -10.51 3.69
C THR A 57 4.66 -10.83 2.92
N LYS A 58 4.99 -12.12 2.73
CA LYS A 58 6.15 -12.58 1.94
C LYS A 58 5.83 -12.69 0.45
N THR A 59 4.58 -12.98 0.07
CA THR A 59 4.17 -13.19 -1.32
C THR A 59 3.91 -11.88 -2.07
N LEU A 60 3.38 -10.84 -1.40
CA LEU A 60 3.13 -9.53 -2.03
C LEU A 60 4.39 -8.87 -2.64
N PRO A 61 5.56 -8.84 -1.95
CA PRO A 61 6.80 -8.37 -2.56
C PRO A 61 7.26 -9.20 -3.76
N LEU A 62 7.09 -10.53 -3.71
CA LEU A 62 7.44 -11.43 -4.82
C LEU A 62 6.55 -11.17 -6.04
N LEU A 63 5.26 -10.92 -5.82
CA LEU A 63 4.33 -10.53 -6.89
C LEU A 63 4.76 -9.22 -7.55
N CYS A 64 5.24 -8.25 -6.77
CA CYS A 64 5.81 -7.02 -7.33
C CYS A 64 7.02 -7.31 -8.20
N THR A 65 8.01 -8.05 -7.70
CA THR A 65 9.22 -8.41 -8.47
C THR A 65 8.86 -9.14 -9.77
N LEU A 66 7.97 -10.14 -9.70
CA LEU A 66 7.46 -10.87 -10.85
C LEU A 66 6.83 -9.93 -11.89
N THR A 67 6.00 -9.00 -11.43
CA THR A 67 5.31 -8.02 -12.28
C THR A 67 6.30 -7.09 -12.98
N PHE A 68 7.34 -6.61 -12.28
CA PHE A 68 8.35 -5.75 -12.89
C PHE A 68 9.21 -6.49 -13.90
N SER A 69 9.71 -7.69 -13.55
CA SER A 69 10.51 -8.51 -14.45
C SER A 69 9.75 -8.87 -15.72
N ASN A 70 8.44 -9.12 -15.62
CA ASN A 70 7.62 -9.61 -16.73
C ASN A 70 6.64 -8.56 -17.28
N ARG A 71 6.86 -7.27 -17.00
CA ARG A 71 5.92 -6.18 -17.30
C ARG A 71 5.40 -6.18 -18.74
N PHE A 72 6.31 -6.41 -19.70
CA PHE A 72 6.05 -6.35 -21.13
C PHE A 72 5.40 -7.62 -21.68
N THR A 73 5.48 -8.74 -20.96
CA THR A 73 4.88 -10.02 -21.36
C THR A 73 3.52 -10.23 -20.73
N LEU A 74 3.23 -9.56 -19.61
CA LEU A 74 1.91 -9.57 -18.96
C LEU A 74 0.90 -8.72 -19.74
N SER A 75 -0.32 -9.23 -19.91
CA SER A 75 -1.44 -8.47 -20.46
C SER A 75 -1.88 -7.33 -19.52
N ARG A 76 -2.67 -6.40 -20.07
CA ARG A 76 -3.21 -5.28 -19.28
C ARG A 76 -4.15 -5.78 -18.19
N GLU A 77 -4.94 -6.78 -18.53
CA GLU A 77 -5.96 -7.41 -17.69
C GLU A 77 -5.29 -8.03 -16.45
N VAL A 78 -4.21 -8.78 -16.64
CA VAL A 78 -3.45 -9.38 -15.54
C VAL A 78 -2.80 -8.30 -14.66
N ARG A 79 -2.22 -7.24 -15.25
CA ARG A 79 -1.66 -6.12 -14.47
C ARG A 79 -2.70 -5.41 -13.62
N MET A 80 -3.92 -5.22 -14.14
CA MET A 80 -5.03 -4.65 -13.37
C MET A 80 -5.44 -5.58 -12.23
N LYS A 81 -5.57 -6.90 -12.50
CA LYS A 81 -5.88 -7.88 -11.47
C LYS A 81 -4.85 -7.90 -10.34
N ILE A 82 -3.54 -7.75 -10.64
CA ILE A 82 -2.48 -7.65 -9.64
C ILE A 82 -2.70 -6.44 -8.72
N VAL A 83 -2.97 -5.27 -9.29
CA VAL A 83 -3.22 -4.03 -8.55
C VAL A 83 -4.47 -4.16 -7.68
N ASP A 84 -5.57 -4.66 -8.24
CA ASP A 84 -6.83 -4.82 -7.53
C ASP A 84 -6.70 -5.81 -6.37
N THR A 85 -6.07 -6.96 -6.61
CA THR A 85 -5.83 -7.98 -5.58
C THR A 85 -4.95 -7.43 -4.46
N THR A 86 -3.87 -6.72 -4.79
CA THR A 86 -3.00 -6.07 -3.80
C THR A 86 -3.75 -5.04 -2.98
N ALA A 87 -4.62 -4.25 -3.62
CA ALA A 87 -5.42 -3.23 -2.96
C ALA A 87 -6.47 -3.81 -2.00
N LEU A 88 -6.98 -5.03 -2.22
CA LEU A 88 -7.91 -5.71 -1.30
C LEU A 88 -7.26 -5.97 0.07
N PHE A 89 -5.96 -6.28 0.10
CA PHE A 89 -5.23 -6.54 1.35
C PHE A 89 -5.03 -5.31 2.24
N LEU A 90 -5.37 -4.10 1.76
CA LEU A 90 -5.38 -2.89 2.59
C LEU A 90 -6.48 -2.90 3.66
N GLU A 91 -7.50 -3.74 3.50
CA GLU A 91 -8.59 -3.94 4.47
C GLU A 91 -8.46 -5.25 5.25
N HIS A 92 -7.28 -5.88 5.21
CA HIS A 92 -7.03 -7.09 5.97
C HIS A 92 -7.00 -6.81 7.49
N ASP A 93 -7.48 -7.75 8.32
CA ASP A 93 -7.55 -7.58 9.78
C ASP A 93 -6.16 -7.40 10.42
N GLN A 94 -5.17 -8.15 9.93
CA GLN A 94 -3.77 -8.06 10.35
C GLN A 94 -3.06 -6.81 9.81
N ILE A 95 -2.43 -6.02 10.68
CA ILE A 95 -1.78 -4.75 10.32
C ILE A 95 -0.55 -4.93 9.42
N GLU A 96 0.24 -5.98 9.64
CA GLU A 96 1.44 -6.31 8.87
C GLU A 96 1.09 -6.58 7.40
N VAL A 97 -0.04 -7.23 7.15
CA VAL A 97 -0.57 -7.45 5.79
C VAL A 97 -0.91 -6.12 5.14
N ARG A 98 -1.64 -5.25 5.84
CA ARG A 98 -2.00 -3.91 5.32
C ARG A 98 -0.76 -3.07 4.98
N HIS A 99 0.26 -3.10 5.82
CA HIS A 99 1.53 -2.41 5.55
C HIS A 99 2.29 -3.00 4.35
N SER A 100 2.36 -4.33 4.26
CA SER A 100 3.01 -5.00 3.11
C SER A 100 2.27 -4.71 1.80
N ALA A 101 0.93 -4.69 1.85
CA ALA A 101 0.07 -4.34 0.73
C ALA A 101 0.26 -2.89 0.29
N SER A 102 0.27 -1.92 1.22
CA SER A 102 0.50 -0.50 0.90
C SER A 102 1.87 -0.28 0.25
N LYS A 103 2.92 -0.90 0.79
CA LYS A 103 4.27 -0.84 0.20
C LYS A 103 4.32 -1.47 -1.20
N SER A 104 3.68 -2.61 -1.39
CA SER A 104 3.60 -3.31 -2.67
C SER A 104 2.83 -2.50 -3.70
N LEU A 105 1.70 -1.91 -3.30
CA LEU A 105 0.88 -1.04 -4.13
C LEU A 105 1.64 0.22 -4.55
N ALA A 106 2.39 0.85 -3.64
CA ALA A 106 3.24 2.00 -3.95
C ALA A 106 4.26 1.67 -5.05
N SER A 107 4.84 0.46 -5.02
CA SER A 107 5.71 0.00 -6.11
C SER A 107 4.93 -0.16 -7.41
N LEU A 108 3.83 -0.92 -7.41
CA LEU A 108 3.03 -1.20 -8.62
C LEU A 108 2.53 0.09 -9.30
N VAL A 109 2.13 1.09 -8.51
CA VAL A 109 1.64 2.40 -8.99
C VAL A 109 2.69 3.15 -9.83
N LYS A 110 3.99 3.01 -9.55
CA LYS A 110 5.06 3.68 -10.32
C LYS A 110 5.05 3.34 -11.80
N CYS A 111 4.49 2.19 -12.16
CA CYS A 111 4.39 1.71 -13.54
C CYS A 111 2.95 1.64 -14.06
N ALA A 112 1.99 2.13 -13.28
CA ALA A 112 0.58 2.13 -13.62
C ALA A 112 0.22 3.28 -14.57
N SER A 113 -0.87 3.10 -15.32
CA SER A 113 -1.43 4.18 -16.15
C SER A 113 -2.10 5.26 -15.29
N SER A 114 -2.22 6.48 -15.80
CA SER A 114 -2.92 7.58 -15.12
C SER A 114 -4.36 7.22 -14.75
N LYS A 115 -5.04 6.39 -15.56
CA LYS A 115 -6.39 5.89 -15.24
C LYS A 115 -6.39 5.05 -13.95
N VAL A 116 -5.46 4.11 -13.82
CA VAL A 116 -5.33 3.27 -12.62
C VAL A 116 -5.00 4.10 -11.38
N ILE A 117 -4.13 5.11 -11.53
CA ILE A 117 -3.82 6.05 -10.44
C ILE A 117 -5.07 6.81 -10.00
N ALA A 118 -5.86 7.32 -10.96
CA ALA A 118 -7.11 8.02 -10.67
C ALA A 118 -8.15 7.12 -10.00
N ASP A 119 -8.28 5.86 -10.46
CA ASP A 119 -9.20 4.88 -9.89
C ASP A 119 -8.81 4.54 -8.42
N ILE A 120 -7.52 4.36 -8.14
CA ILE A 120 -6.99 4.17 -6.77
C ILE A 120 -7.28 5.40 -5.92
N ASN A 121 -6.97 6.60 -6.42
CA ASN A 121 -7.21 7.86 -5.70
C ASN A 121 -8.69 7.98 -5.32
N SER A 122 -9.60 7.86 -6.30
CA SER A 122 -11.05 7.94 -6.06
C SER A 122 -11.53 6.90 -5.05
N LYS A 123 -11.11 5.64 -5.19
CA LYS A 123 -11.51 4.54 -4.29
C LYS A 123 -11.09 4.81 -2.85
N PHE A 124 -9.85 5.26 -2.63
CA PHE A 124 -9.33 5.46 -1.26
C PHE A 124 -9.70 6.82 -0.66
N SER A 125 -9.94 7.86 -1.48
CA SER A 125 -10.60 9.10 -1.04
C SER A 125 -12.01 8.87 -0.52
N ALA A 126 -12.76 7.92 -1.10
CA ALA A 126 -14.06 7.52 -0.55
C ALA A 126 -13.92 6.83 0.83
N LYS A 127 -12.90 5.99 1.00
CA LYS A 127 -12.67 5.26 2.26
C LYS A 127 -12.15 6.14 3.39
N ILE A 128 -11.20 7.04 3.12
CA ILE A 128 -10.67 7.99 4.12
C ILE A 128 -11.77 8.93 4.63
N SER A 129 -12.82 9.17 3.84
CA SER A 129 -13.99 9.97 4.23
C SER A 129 -14.89 9.29 5.28
N THR A 130 -14.63 8.04 5.64
CA THR A 130 -15.35 7.32 6.70
C THR A 130 -15.21 8.06 8.03
N ARG A 131 -16.33 8.53 8.60
CA ARG A 131 -16.32 9.29 9.86
C ARG A 131 -16.14 8.37 11.06
N LEU A 132 -15.19 8.70 11.93
CA LEU A 132 -15.04 8.02 13.22
C LEU A 132 -15.89 8.70 14.30
N PRO A 133 -16.74 7.95 15.03
CA PRO A 133 -17.43 8.48 16.20
C PRO A 133 -16.42 8.97 17.25
N ARG A 134 -16.69 10.13 17.87
CA ARG A 134 -15.84 10.63 18.97
C ARG A 134 -15.91 9.66 20.16
N VAL A 135 -14.77 9.11 20.53
CA VAL A 135 -14.61 8.29 21.74
C VAL A 135 -14.01 9.16 22.83
N ARG A 136 -14.64 9.17 24.02
CA ARG A 136 -14.09 9.93 25.16
C ARG A 136 -12.81 9.28 25.63
N TYR A 137 -11.81 10.10 25.96
CA TYR A 137 -10.54 9.63 26.51
C TYR A 137 -10.77 8.69 27.70
N GLY A 138 -10.05 7.56 27.71
CA GLY A 138 -10.13 6.55 28.76
C GLY A 138 -11.41 5.70 28.79
N LYS A 139 -12.34 5.86 27.84
CA LYS A 139 -13.55 5.00 27.74
C LYS A 139 -13.57 4.21 26.44
N PRO A 140 -13.94 2.92 26.47
CA PRO A 140 -14.13 2.17 25.23
C PRO A 140 -15.36 2.69 24.46
N PRO A 141 -15.38 2.57 23.12
CA PRO A 141 -16.55 2.87 22.31
C PRO A 141 -17.74 1.99 22.70
N LYS A 142 -18.97 2.50 22.54
CA LYS A 142 -20.21 1.77 22.85
C LYS A 142 -20.33 0.43 22.12
N ASN A 143 -19.84 0.36 20.88
CA ASN A 143 -19.76 -0.86 20.09
C ASN A 143 -18.32 -0.99 19.53
N PRO A 144 -17.43 -1.70 20.23
CA PRO A 144 -16.03 -1.84 19.82
C PRO A 144 -15.86 -2.51 18.45
N ALA A 145 -16.64 -3.54 18.13
CA ALA A 145 -16.54 -4.24 16.86
C ALA A 145 -16.89 -3.32 15.68
N ALA A 146 -17.99 -2.55 15.78
CA ALA A 146 -18.38 -1.60 14.74
C ALA A 146 -17.36 -0.46 14.62
N TYR A 147 -16.86 0.06 15.75
CA TYR A 147 -15.83 1.10 15.75
C TYR A 147 -14.53 0.64 15.08
N ASN A 148 -14.05 -0.56 15.42
CA ASN A 148 -12.84 -1.13 14.84
C ASN A 148 -12.97 -1.33 13.32
N ARG A 149 -14.16 -1.72 12.82
CA ARG A 149 -14.43 -1.79 11.38
C ARG A 149 -14.32 -0.41 10.70
N LEU A 150 -14.85 0.64 11.32
CA LEU A 150 -14.72 2.01 10.78
C LEU A 150 -13.26 2.47 10.78
N VAL A 151 -12.52 2.19 11.85
CA VAL A 151 -11.06 2.47 11.93
C VAL A 151 -10.32 1.72 10.84
N LEU A 152 -10.63 0.44 10.61
CA LEU A 152 -10.02 -0.37 9.55
C LEU A 152 -10.30 0.22 8.17
N THR A 153 -11.55 0.55 7.83
CA THR A 153 -11.90 1.14 6.54
C THR A 153 -11.21 2.49 6.33
N ARG A 154 -11.18 3.34 7.35
CA ARG A 154 -10.51 4.64 7.29
C ARG A 154 -8.99 4.48 7.14
N HIS A 155 -8.39 3.55 7.86
CA HIS A 155 -6.97 3.21 7.77
C HIS A 155 -6.61 2.67 6.38
N ALA A 156 -7.46 1.84 5.77
CA ALA A 156 -7.26 1.41 4.39
C ALA A 156 -7.29 2.60 3.41
N GLY A 157 -8.19 3.56 3.61
CA GLY A 157 -8.20 4.85 2.92
C GLY A 157 -6.87 5.59 3.02
N VAL A 158 -6.37 5.75 4.25
CA VAL A 158 -5.07 6.38 4.51
C VAL A 158 -3.93 5.62 3.84
N LEU A 159 -3.84 4.30 4.00
CA LEU A 159 -2.77 3.49 3.39
C LEU A 159 -2.79 3.52 1.85
N GLY A 160 -3.97 3.55 1.23
CA GLY A 160 -4.12 3.64 -0.21
C GLY A 160 -3.72 5.01 -0.76
N LEU A 161 -4.03 6.09 -0.04
CA LEU A 161 -3.56 7.44 -0.41
C LEU A 161 -2.06 7.61 -0.12
N SER A 162 -1.57 7.10 1.01
CA SER A 162 -0.14 7.07 1.34
C SER A 162 0.68 6.34 0.28
N CYS A 163 0.18 5.24 -0.30
CA CYS A 163 0.92 4.54 -1.34
C CYS A 163 1.09 5.39 -2.60
N LEU A 164 0.12 6.25 -2.92
CA LEU A 164 0.23 7.21 -4.02
C LEU A 164 1.32 8.24 -3.72
N VAL A 165 1.32 8.84 -2.52
CA VAL A 165 2.38 9.79 -2.12
C VAL A 165 3.76 9.16 -2.23
N LEU A 166 3.94 7.96 -1.66
CA LEU A 166 5.24 7.28 -1.62
C LEU A 166 5.68 6.71 -2.99
N ALA A 167 4.77 6.65 -3.96
CA ALA A 167 5.12 6.26 -5.33
C ALA A 167 5.86 7.38 -6.08
N PHE A 168 5.71 8.65 -5.68
CA PHE A 168 6.30 9.82 -6.35
C PHE A 168 7.22 10.63 -5.40
N PRO A 169 8.41 10.11 -5.03
CA PRO A 169 9.30 10.75 -4.06
C PRO A 169 10.00 12.03 -4.56
N TYR A 170 10.00 12.32 -5.86
CA TYR A 170 10.74 13.46 -6.44
C TYR A 170 9.90 14.24 -7.45
N ASN A 171 8.58 14.12 -7.34
CA ASN A 171 7.64 14.73 -8.27
C ASN A 171 6.31 14.93 -7.57
N ILE A 172 5.67 16.07 -7.84
CA ILE A 172 4.35 16.41 -7.31
C ILE A 172 3.38 16.53 -8.48
N PRO A 173 2.69 15.45 -8.88
CA PRO A 173 1.58 15.52 -9.85
C PRO A 173 0.45 16.45 -9.38
N ASP A 174 -0.36 16.97 -10.31
CA ASP A 174 -1.39 17.98 -10.00
C ASP A 174 -2.42 17.51 -8.97
N TRP A 175 -2.66 16.20 -8.89
CA TRP A 175 -3.57 15.59 -7.94
C TRP A 175 -2.96 15.33 -6.56
N LEU A 176 -1.63 15.40 -6.41
CA LEU A 176 -0.94 15.02 -5.18
C LEU A 176 -1.15 16.01 -4.01
N PRO A 177 -1.18 17.34 -4.22
CA PRO A 177 -1.49 18.29 -3.15
C PRO A 177 -2.82 18.01 -2.45
N GLU A 178 -3.87 17.69 -3.20
CA GLU A 178 -5.19 17.34 -2.64
C GLU A 178 -5.13 16.05 -1.81
N VAL A 179 -4.35 15.06 -2.24
CA VAL A 179 -4.13 13.82 -1.48
C VAL A 179 -3.44 14.11 -0.14
N LEU A 180 -2.45 15.00 -0.11
CA LEU A 180 -1.77 15.41 1.12
C LEU A 180 -2.74 16.11 2.08
N VAL A 181 -3.63 16.98 1.59
CA VAL A 181 -4.66 17.62 2.42
C VAL A 181 -5.63 16.60 3.04
N LEU A 182 -6.05 15.58 2.28
CA LEU A 182 -6.90 14.52 2.82
C LEU A 182 -6.20 13.73 3.94
N LEU A 183 -4.91 13.42 3.76
CA LEU A 183 -4.09 12.73 4.76
C LEU A 183 -3.87 13.58 6.02
N ALA A 184 -3.63 14.88 5.84
CA ALA A 184 -3.49 15.85 6.93
C ALA A 184 -4.72 15.86 7.86
N GLY A 185 -5.92 15.76 7.30
CA GLY A 185 -7.17 15.65 8.06
C GLY A 185 -7.31 14.39 8.92
N CYS A 186 -6.32 13.49 8.89
CA CYS A 186 -6.28 12.26 9.67
C CYS A 186 -5.15 12.24 10.72
N ILE A 187 -4.44 13.35 10.94
CA ILE A 187 -3.29 13.41 11.86
C ILE A 187 -3.67 13.16 13.34
N ASP A 188 -4.90 13.51 13.71
CA ASP A 188 -5.46 13.34 15.06
C ASP A 188 -6.28 12.05 15.24
N ASP A 189 -6.35 11.21 14.21
CA ASP A 189 -7.07 9.95 14.30
C ASP A 189 -6.36 8.94 15.23
N PRO A 190 -7.09 7.96 15.80
CA PRO A 190 -6.47 6.93 16.62
C PRO A 190 -5.46 6.09 15.83
N ASN A 191 -4.49 5.51 16.54
CA ASN A 191 -3.62 4.49 15.96
C ASN A 191 -4.44 3.30 15.43
N PRO A 192 -4.05 2.69 14.30
CA PRO A 192 -2.80 2.90 13.54
C PRO A 192 -2.82 4.02 12.48
N ILE A 193 -3.89 4.82 12.41
CA ILE A 193 -4.05 5.83 11.35
C ILE A 193 -3.02 6.94 11.49
N GLN A 194 -2.94 7.58 12.66
CA GLN A 194 -2.01 8.67 12.93
C GLN A 194 -0.55 8.30 12.62
N SER A 195 -0.08 7.13 13.08
CA SER A 195 1.29 6.69 12.83
C SER A 195 1.58 6.47 11.33
N THR A 196 0.60 6.02 10.56
CA THR A 196 0.72 5.89 9.09
C THR A 196 0.81 7.26 8.42
N VAL A 197 -0.03 8.22 8.83
CA VAL A 197 -0.01 9.59 8.32
C VAL A 197 1.34 10.25 8.60
N GLN A 198 1.80 10.22 9.86
CA GLN A 198 3.07 10.78 10.28
C GLN A 198 4.25 10.18 9.49
N ARG A 199 4.28 8.86 9.33
CA ARG A 199 5.31 8.20 8.52
C ARG A 199 5.27 8.65 7.06
N THR A 200 4.09 8.82 6.50
CA THR A 200 3.90 9.26 5.10
C THR A 200 4.46 10.67 4.90
N PHE A 201 4.11 11.60 5.78
CA PHE A 201 4.63 12.97 5.73
C PHE A 201 6.14 13.03 5.97
N ALA A 202 6.67 12.23 6.91
CA ALA A 202 8.10 12.16 7.15
C ALA A 202 8.88 11.69 5.91
N GLU A 203 8.39 10.68 5.19
CA GLU A 203 9.01 10.21 3.94
C GLU A 203 8.82 11.21 2.79
N PHE A 204 7.67 11.86 2.69
CA PHE A 204 7.43 12.91 1.70
C PHE A 204 8.42 14.06 1.89
N ARG A 205 8.54 14.58 3.13
CA ARG A 205 9.50 15.63 3.49
C ARG A 205 10.93 15.20 3.19
N ARG A 206 11.33 13.99 3.60
CA ARG A 206 12.69 13.45 3.36
C ARG A 206 13.05 13.45 1.87
N THR A 207 12.08 13.22 0.99
CA THR A 207 12.33 13.04 -0.45
C THR A 207 12.19 14.32 -1.27
N HIS A 208 11.45 15.32 -0.78
CA HIS A 208 11.25 16.63 -1.44
C HIS A 208 11.97 17.80 -0.77
N MET A 209 12.71 17.58 0.33
CA MET A 209 13.36 18.64 1.10
C MET A 209 14.28 19.53 0.24
N ASP A 210 15.12 18.92 -0.58
CA ASP A 210 16.10 19.65 -1.40
C ASP A 210 15.43 20.46 -2.52
N THR A 211 14.29 19.99 -3.02
CA THR A 211 13.52 20.59 -4.13
C THR A 211 12.32 21.41 -3.65
N TRP A 212 12.15 21.60 -2.33
CA TRP A 212 10.94 22.18 -1.74
C TRP A 212 10.62 23.59 -2.27
N HIS A 213 11.64 24.38 -2.59
CA HIS A 213 11.49 25.73 -3.15
C HIS A 213 10.76 25.75 -4.51
N GLU A 214 10.88 24.70 -5.32
CA GLU A 214 10.12 24.51 -6.55
C GLU A 214 8.81 23.76 -6.28
N ASP A 215 8.87 22.69 -5.50
CA ASP A 215 7.73 21.82 -5.20
C ASP A 215 6.57 22.58 -4.54
N ARG A 216 6.85 23.53 -3.64
CA ARG A 216 5.83 24.37 -2.99
C ARG A 216 4.99 25.19 -3.97
N LYS A 217 5.48 25.44 -5.20
CA LYS A 217 4.75 26.19 -6.24
C LYS A 217 3.59 25.37 -6.84
N ARG A 218 3.57 24.06 -6.59
CA ARG A 218 2.49 23.13 -7.00
C ARG A 218 1.27 23.19 -6.08
N PHE A 219 1.39 23.90 -4.96
CA PHE A 219 0.35 24.02 -3.94
C PHE A 219 -0.30 25.40 -3.98
N THR A 220 -1.59 25.47 -3.62
CA THR A 220 -2.26 26.74 -3.32
C THR A 220 -1.85 27.27 -1.95
N SER A 221 -2.06 28.56 -1.71
CA SER A 221 -1.79 29.17 -0.39
C SER A 221 -2.55 28.49 0.76
N SER A 222 -3.81 28.12 0.53
CA SER A 222 -4.63 27.43 1.53
C SER A 222 -4.14 26.01 1.83
N GLN A 223 -3.69 25.28 0.80
CA GLN A 223 -3.09 23.96 0.99
C GLN A 223 -1.79 24.06 1.80
N LEU A 224 -0.91 25.02 1.48
CA LEU A 224 0.33 25.22 2.24
C LEU A 224 0.06 25.57 3.71
N GLU A 225 -0.91 26.44 3.97
CA GLU A 225 -1.30 26.81 5.33
C GLU A 225 -1.70 25.57 6.14
N LEU A 226 -2.60 24.73 5.60
CA LEU A 226 -3.05 23.49 6.23
C LEU A 226 -1.92 22.46 6.45
N LEU A 227 -0.91 22.46 5.59
CA LEU A 227 0.16 21.48 5.60
C LEU A 227 1.42 21.96 6.37
N THR A 228 1.45 23.21 6.84
CA THR A 228 2.63 23.85 7.45
C THR A 228 3.26 22.97 8.54
N ASP A 229 2.47 22.50 9.50
CA ASP A 229 2.97 21.74 10.65
C ASP A 229 3.48 20.33 10.30
N MET A 230 3.16 19.82 9.10
CA MET A 230 3.57 18.49 8.63
C MET A 230 4.70 18.53 7.60
N LEU A 231 4.89 19.67 6.93
CA LEU A 231 5.87 19.83 5.85
C LEU A 231 7.12 20.61 6.28
N VAL A 232 7.08 21.30 7.42
CA VAL A 232 8.22 22.00 8.02
C VAL A 232 9.03 21.07 8.92
#